data_AF-A0A7X9IT04-F1
#
_entry.id   AF-A0A7X9IT04-F1
#
_cell.length_a   1.000
_cell.length_b   1.000
_cell.length_c   1.000
_cell.angle_alpha   90.00
_cell.angle_beta   90.00
_cell.angle_gamma   90.00
#
_symmetry.space_group_name_H-M   'P 1'
#
loop_
_entity.id
_entity.type
_entity.pdbx_description
1 polymer ?
#
loop_
_entity_poly.entity_id
_entity_poly.type
_entity_poly.pdbx_seq_one_letter_code
_entity_poly.pdbx_strand_id
1 'polypeptide(L)'
;MAAKRAGTRRSQPSKNVPVLWSTADWARAVADLPVEGPLPDATVIVPHVRAAHALRRELLRLGRADRLAGTRFVSPFTAARETLEAAGVRFSTGEEALRPLRIRALLRQRPALRHFRPERLRDMPGWDEAFARAIDELEGAGWTPSDLLEAVDPRAADLGLLWQRIDAAAGTSWTAARVLREATARLPDAWPLRGPVLAAVTGHESAVHAAFLRALPRFVPAVLAARPLRDSHLQRLGALFGEPLAAALRGARPPDW
;
A
#
# COMPACT_ATOMS: atom_id res chain seq x y z
N MET A 1 9.13 8.58 42.04
CA MET A 1 8.07 8.34 41.03
C MET A 1 8.70 8.39 39.64
N ALA A 2 9.08 7.25 39.07
CA ALA A 2 9.71 7.17 37.75
C ALA A 2 8.78 6.37 36.81
N ALA A 3 8.31 7.03 35.76
CA ALA A 3 7.41 6.47 34.77
C ALA A 3 8.13 5.45 33.89
N LYS A 4 7.62 4.22 33.92
CA LYS A 4 8.07 3.06 33.15
C LYS A 4 7.64 3.25 31.68
N ARG A 5 8.60 3.50 30.79
CA ARG A 5 8.38 3.56 29.33
C ARG A 5 7.85 2.20 28.84
N ALA A 6 6.63 2.19 28.33
CA ALA A 6 6.02 1.04 27.69
C ALA A 6 6.78 0.74 26.39
N GLY A 7 7.47 -0.40 26.36
CA GLY A 7 8.12 -0.91 25.17
C GLY A 7 7.09 -1.26 24.10
N THR A 8 7.28 -0.71 22.93
CA THR A 8 6.63 -1.09 21.68
C THR A 8 6.86 -2.58 21.45
N ARG A 9 5.85 -3.42 21.77
CA ARG A 9 5.85 -4.83 21.42
C ARG A 9 5.77 -4.93 19.90
N ARG A 10 6.92 -5.09 19.24
CA ARG A 10 7.00 -5.64 17.89
C ARG A 10 6.25 -6.97 17.89
N SER A 11 5.17 -7.07 17.13
CA SER A 11 4.47 -8.33 16.89
C SER A 11 5.47 -9.34 16.31
N GLN A 12 5.77 -10.40 17.04
CA GLN A 12 6.50 -11.53 16.47
C GLN A 12 5.64 -12.14 15.36
N PRO A 13 6.17 -12.34 14.13
CA PRO A 13 5.44 -13.09 13.12
C PRO A 13 5.25 -14.52 13.59
N SER A 14 4.01 -15.00 13.58
CA SER A 14 3.65 -16.39 13.83
C SER A 14 4.45 -17.33 12.92
N LYS A 15 4.93 -18.46 13.45
CA LYS A 15 5.82 -19.42 12.77
C LYS A 15 5.28 -20.02 11.46
N ASN A 16 4.02 -19.79 11.07
CA ASN A 16 3.45 -20.21 9.79
C ASN A 16 2.81 -19.03 9.07
N VAL A 17 3.50 -18.50 8.05
CA VAL A 17 2.92 -17.55 7.09
C VAL A 17 2.08 -18.37 6.10
N PRO A 18 0.76 -18.11 5.95
CA PRO A 18 -0.07 -18.84 5.00
C PRO A 18 0.39 -18.58 3.55
N VAL A 19 0.54 -19.65 2.78
CA VAL A 19 0.76 -19.58 1.32
C VAL A 19 -0.51 -20.04 0.62
N LEU A 20 -1.05 -19.17 -0.23
CA LEU A 20 -2.38 -19.29 -0.79
C LEU A 20 -2.26 -19.62 -2.29
N TRP A 21 -2.62 -20.84 -2.69
CA TRP A 21 -2.58 -21.27 -4.09
C TRP A 21 -3.90 -21.05 -4.81
N SER A 22 -4.98 -20.88 -4.04
CA SER A 22 -6.34 -20.76 -4.55
C SER A 22 -7.18 -19.83 -3.68
N THR A 23 -8.33 -19.42 -4.23
CA THR A 23 -9.37 -18.71 -3.46
C THR A 23 -9.85 -19.54 -2.27
N ALA A 24 -9.85 -20.88 -2.37
CA ALA A 24 -10.21 -21.78 -1.28
C ALA A 24 -9.19 -21.71 -0.13
N ASP A 25 -7.89 -21.69 -0.43
CA ASP A 25 -6.85 -21.50 0.59
C ASP A 25 -6.98 -20.14 1.27
N TRP A 26 -7.27 -19.10 0.48
CA TRP A 26 -7.48 -17.77 1.02
C TRP A 26 -8.71 -17.73 1.92
N ALA A 27 -9.82 -18.33 1.53
CA ALA A 27 -11.02 -18.43 2.36
C ALA A 27 -10.77 -19.22 3.66
N ARG A 28 -9.98 -20.30 3.62
CA ARG A 28 -9.54 -21.03 4.83
C ARG A 28 -8.70 -20.14 5.73
N ALA A 29 -7.72 -19.41 5.18
CA ALA A 29 -6.92 -18.47 5.95
C ALA A 29 -7.75 -17.36 6.62
N VAL A 30 -8.81 -16.87 5.96
CA VAL A 30 -9.80 -15.97 6.59
C VAL A 30 -10.53 -16.67 7.74
N ALA A 31 -10.96 -17.90 7.53
CA ALA A 31 -11.72 -18.67 8.51
C ALA A 31 -10.90 -19.06 9.74
N ASP A 32 -9.58 -19.16 9.60
CA ASP A 32 -8.62 -19.52 10.65
C ASP A 32 -8.13 -18.29 11.45
N LEU A 33 -8.59 -17.08 11.11
CA LEU A 33 -8.18 -15.89 11.86
C LEU A 33 -8.59 -15.99 13.34
N PRO A 34 -7.68 -15.57 14.25
CA PRO A 34 -7.94 -15.58 15.69
C PRO A 34 -8.87 -14.42 16.05
N VAL A 35 -10.17 -14.67 15.89
CA VAL A 35 -11.25 -13.80 16.34
C VAL A 35 -11.65 -14.18 17.76
N GLU A 36 -11.90 -13.17 18.58
CA GLU A 36 -12.31 -13.34 19.99
C GLU A 36 -13.64 -12.64 20.22
N GLY A 37 -14.44 -13.18 21.15
CA GLY A 37 -15.69 -12.56 21.59
C GLY A 37 -16.93 -13.01 20.82
N PRO A 38 -18.12 -12.55 21.28
CA PRO A 38 -19.42 -12.98 20.76
C PRO A 38 -19.74 -12.43 19.36
N LEU A 39 -19.04 -11.38 18.93
CA LEU A 39 -19.13 -10.78 17.60
C LEU A 39 -17.72 -10.80 16.99
N PRO A 40 -17.37 -11.85 16.23
CA PRO A 40 -16.01 -12.02 15.73
C PRO A 40 -15.69 -11.01 14.63
N ASP A 41 -15.09 -9.88 14.97
CA ASP A 41 -14.66 -8.88 13.98
C ASP A 41 -13.31 -9.27 13.38
N ALA A 42 -13.24 -9.34 12.05
CA ALA A 42 -11.99 -9.47 11.30
C ALA A 42 -12.01 -8.57 10.06
N THR A 43 -10.83 -8.06 9.69
CA THR A 43 -10.68 -7.30 8.45
C THR A 43 -9.83 -8.09 7.47
N VAL A 44 -10.29 -8.19 6.22
CA VAL A 44 -9.55 -8.81 5.13
C VAL A 44 -9.29 -7.75 4.07
N ILE A 45 -8.02 -7.44 3.87
CA ILE A 45 -7.57 -6.56 2.79
C ILE A 45 -7.54 -7.37 1.48
N VAL A 46 -8.33 -6.91 0.51
CA VAL A 46 -8.47 -7.52 -0.82
C VAL A 46 -8.05 -6.53 -1.91
N PRO A 47 -7.47 -6.96 -3.03
CA PRO A 47 -7.01 -6.04 -4.08
C PRO A 47 -8.19 -5.35 -4.78
N HIS A 48 -9.34 -6.03 -4.90
CA HIS A 48 -10.52 -5.49 -5.57
C HIS A 48 -11.81 -6.18 -5.13
N VAL A 49 -12.95 -5.55 -5.42
CA VAL A 49 -14.30 -6.02 -5.06
C VAL A 49 -14.60 -7.43 -5.58
N ARG A 50 -14.09 -7.81 -6.76
CA ARG A 50 -14.27 -9.18 -7.28
C ARG A 50 -13.63 -10.25 -6.40
N ALA A 51 -12.48 -9.97 -5.78
CA ALA A 51 -11.80 -10.90 -4.87
C ALA A 51 -12.61 -11.05 -3.58
N ALA A 52 -13.14 -9.93 -3.05
CA ALA A 52 -14.06 -9.98 -1.92
C ALA A 52 -15.28 -10.87 -2.23
N HIS A 53 -15.95 -10.69 -3.38
CA HIS A 53 -17.08 -11.56 -3.75
C HIS A 53 -16.69 -13.03 -3.92
N ALA A 54 -15.54 -13.32 -4.51
CA ALA A 54 -15.04 -14.68 -4.63
C ALA A 54 -14.82 -15.33 -3.26
N LEU A 55 -14.22 -14.60 -2.31
CA LEU A 55 -14.01 -15.07 -0.94
C LEU A 55 -15.32 -15.29 -0.18
N ARG A 56 -16.30 -14.39 -0.33
CA ARG A 56 -17.63 -14.57 0.29
C ARG A 56 -18.29 -15.86 -0.19
N ARG A 57 -18.27 -16.12 -1.50
CA ARG A 57 -18.82 -17.37 -2.07
C ARG A 57 -18.09 -18.60 -1.55
N GLU A 58 -16.77 -18.51 -1.45
CA GLU A 58 -15.96 -19.65 -1.03
C GLU A 58 -16.10 -19.94 0.47
N LEU A 59 -16.23 -18.93 1.32
CA LEU A 59 -16.57 -19.10 2.74
C LEU A 59 -17.92 -19.80 2.93
N LEU A 60 -18.93 -19.43 2.14
CA LEU A 60 -20.22 -20.11 2.16
C LEU A 60 -20.10 -21.57 1.70
N ARG A 61 -19.32 -21.83 0.65
CA ARG A 61 -19.07 -23.18 0.14
C ARG A 61 -18.33 -24.06 1.17
N LEU A 62 -17.45 -23.48 1.97
CA LEU A 62 -16.76 -24.13 3.09
C LEU A 62 -17.64 -24.30 4.35
N GLY A 63 -18.91 -23.88 4.32
CA GLY A 63 -19.81 -23.93 5.48
C GLY A 63 -19.46 -22.93 6.59
N ARG A 64 -18.66 -21.89 6.28
CA ARG A 64 -18.17 -20.90 7.25
C ARG A 64 -18.96 -19.59 7.19
N ALA A 65 -20.29 -19.69 7.16
CA ALA A 65 -21.18 -18.52 7.16
C ALA A 65 -21.04 -17.69 8.45
N ASP A 66 -20.68 -18.34 9.57
CA ASP A 66 -20.33 -17.72 10.85
C ASP A 66 -19.21 -16.68 10.70
N ARG A 67 -18.19 -16.99 9.89
CA ARG A 67 -17.04 -16.10 9.64
C ARG A 67 -17.37 -14.98 8.69
N LEU A 68 -18.27 -15.22 7.73
CA LEU A 68 -18.69 -14.18 6.79
C LEU A 68 -19.37 -13.01 7.51
N ALA A 69 -20.24 -13.25 8.49
CA ALA A 69 -21.01 -12.21 9.17
C ALA A 69 -20.14 -11.17 9.89
N GLY A 70 -18.98 -11.59 10.42
CA GLY A 70 -18.05 -10.73 11.14
C GLY A 70 -16.80 -10.28 10.34
N THR A 71 -16.74 -10.64 9.05
CA THR A 71 -15.58 -10.30 8.21
C THR A 71 -15.86 -9.12 7.30
N ARG A 72 -15.11 -8.02 7.49
CA ARG A 72 -15.11 -6.87 6.58
C ARG A 72 -14.07 -7.07 5.49
N PHE A 73 -14.48 -7.04 4.23
CA PHE A 73 -13.57 -7.06 3.07
C PHE A 73 -13.40 -5.65 2.53
N VAL A 74 -12.18 -5.11 2.54
CA VAL A 74 -11.89 -3.74 2.09
C VAL A 74 -10.65 -3.72 1.20
N SER A 75 -10.57 -2.71 0.33
CA SER A 75 -9.33 -2.45 -0.41
C SER A 75 -8.31 -1.74 0.48
N PRO A 76 -6.99 -1.83 0.18
CA PRO A 76 -5.98 -1.07 0.90
C PRO A 76 -6.28 0.43 0.91
N PHE A 77 -6.72 0.97 -0.23
CA PHE A 77 -7.06 2.39 -0.36
C PHE A 77 -8.28 2.77 0.48
N THR A 78 -9.32 1.92 0.49
CA THR A 78 -10.49 2.12 1.35
C THR A 78 -10.11 2.12 2.83
N ALA A 79 -9.28 1.17 3.25
CA ALA A 79 -8.78 1.09 4.62
C ALA A 79 -7.95 2.34 5.00
N ALA A 80 -7.06 2.79 4.12
CA ALA A 80 -6.25 3.99 4.34
C ALA A 80 -7.12 5.26 4.46
N ARG A 81 -8.14 5.38 3.60
CA ARG A 81 -9.12 6.48 3.70
C ARG A 81 -9.87 6.45 5.02
N GLU A 82 -10.37 5.29 5.45
CA GLU A 82 -11.08 5.15 6.73
C GLU A 82 -10.18 5.53 7.92
N THR A 83 -8.90 5.16 7.90
CA THR A 83 -7.89 5.60 8.89
C THR A 83 -7.75 7.13 8.91
N LEU A 84 -7.70 7.78 7.75
CA LEU A 84 -7.58 9.23 7.66
C LEU A 84 -8.87 9.95 8.10
N GLU A 85 -10.03 9.43 7.73
CA GLU A 85 -11.34 9.93 8.15
C GLU A 85 -11.49 9.83 9.67
N ALA A 86 -11.07 8.71 10.28
CA ALA A 86 -11.05 8.53 11.73
C ALA A 86 -10.09 9.52 12.44
N ALA A 87 -9.00 9.91 11.76
CA ALA A 87 -8.08 10.95 12.23
C ALA A 87 -8.58 12.39 11.95
N GLY A 88 -9.77 12.57 11.39
CA GLY A 88 -10.33 13.90 11.08
C GLY A 88 -9.67 14.60 9.89
N VAL A 89 -8.93 13.89 9.04
CA VAL A 89 -8.24 14.45 7.88
C VAL A 89 -9.19 14.58 6.71
N ARG A 90 -9.25 15.77 6.10
CA ARG A 90 -10.05 16.05 4.91
C ARG A 90 -9.17 16.13 3.67
N PHE A 91 -9.55 15.42 2.62
CA PHE A 91 -8.86 15.41 1.33
C PHE A 91 -9.83 15.01 0.20
N SER A 92 -9.44 15.26 -1.03
CA SER A 92 -10.08 14.74 -2.24
C SER A 92 -9.10 13.82 -2.98
N THR A 93 -9.62 12.87 -3.75
CA THR A 93 -8.82 11.84 -4.44
C THR A 93 -8.77 12.10 -5.93
N GLY A 94 -7.84 11.43 -6.63
CA GLY A 94 -7.75 11.46 -8.10
C GLY A 94 -6.76 12.49 -8.62
N GLU A 95 -5.83 12.94 -7.78
CA GLU A 95 -4.77 13.85 -8.20
C GLU A 95 -3.90 13.26 -9.31
N GLU A 96 -3.77 11.95 -9.43
CA GLU A 96 -3.03 11.28 -10.52
C GLU A 96 -3.53 11.69 -11.90
N ALA A 97 -4.85 11.82 -12.07
CA ALA A 97 -5.44 12.24 -13.34
C ALA A 97 -5.24 13.73 -13.63
N LEU A 98 -5.08 14.55 -12.58
CA LEU A 98 -4.89 16.00 -12.68
C LEU A 98 -3.40 16.39 -12.78
N ARG A 99 -2.51 15.53 -12.30
CA ARG A 99 -1.07 15.77 -12.19
C ARG A 99 -0.42 16.17 -13.52
N PRO A 100 -0.65 15.50 -14.67
CA PRO A 100 -0.10 15.96 -15.96
C PRO A 100 -0.56 17.38 -16.32
N LEU A 101 -1.84 17.73 -16.08
CA LEU A 101 -2.37 19.06 -16.36
C LEU A 101 -1.71 20.13 -15.48
N ARG A 102 -1.47 19.82 -14.20
CA ARG A 102 -0.74 20.72 -13.28
C ARG A 102 0.71 20.90 -13.69
N ILE A 103 1.38 19.82 -14.08
CA ILE A 103 2.75 19.88 -14.58
C ILE A 103 2.80 20.74 -15.84
N ARG A 104 1.90 20.52 -16.80
CA ARG A 104 1.79 21.35 -18.02
C ARG A 104 1.59 22.83 -17.69
N ALA A 105 0.69 23.14 -16.75
CA ALA A 105 0.46 24.51 -16.30
C ALA A 105 1.72 25.11 -15.63
N LEU A 106 2.41 24.34 -14.80
CA LEU A 106 3.64 24.75 -14.14
C LEU A 106 4.78 25.01 -15.14
N LEU A 107 4.97 24.15 -16.15
CA LEU A 107 6.00 24.33 -17.18
C LEU A 107 5.80 25.62 -17.99
N ARG A 108 4.55 26.05 -18.20
CA ARG A 108 4.25 27.34 -18.84
C ARG A 108 4.74 28.54 -18.01
N GLN A 109 4.83 28.40 -16.69
CA GLN A 109 5.33 29.43 -15.77
C GLN A 109 6.86 29.53 -15.72
N ARG A 110 7.59 28.71 -16.50
CA ARG A 110 9.07 28.70 -16.58
C ARG A 110 9.73 28.54 -15.20
N PRO A 111 9.52 27.40 -14.52
CA PRO A 111 10.21 27.13 -13.27
C PRO A 111 11.73 27.18 -13.48
N ALA A 112 12.45 27.68 -12.48
CA ALA A 112 13.91 27.77 -12.50
C ALA A 112 14.55 26.39 -12.29
N LEU A 113 14.53 25.58 -13.36
CA LEU A 113 15.12 24.26 -13.41
C LEU A 113 16.60 24.35 -13.82
N ARG A 114 17.45 23.53 -13.19
CA ARG A 114 18.92 23.53 -13.38
C ARG A 114 19.33 22.66 -14.57
N HIS A 115 18.70 21.50 -14.72
CA HIS A 115 18.99 20.51 -15.76
C HIS A 115 18.03 20.63 -16.93
N PHE A 116 16.72 20.57 -16.67
CA PHE A 116 15.73 20.59 -17.74
C PHE A 116 15.46 22.02 -18.19
N ARG A 117 15.84 22.34 -19.43
CA ARG A 117 15.65 23.67 -20.01
C ARG A 117 14.16 23.94 -20.26
N PRO A 118 13.50 24.90 -19.56
CA PRO A 118 12.06 25.12 -19.68
C PRO A 118 11.58 25.44 -21.09
N GLU A 119 12.46 25.98 -21.94
CA GLU A 119 12.18 26.27 -23.35
C GLU A 119 11.89 24.97 -24.11
N ARG A 120 12.73 23.94 -23.93
CA ARG A 120 12.57 22.64 -24.59
C ARG A 120 11.39 21.84 -24.07
N LEU A 121 11.07 21.99 -22.78
CA LEU A 121 9.97 21.28 -22.14
C LEU A 121 8.59 21.77 -22.63
N ARG A 122 8.49 23.01 -23.12
CA ARG A 122 7.22 23.55 -23.63
C ARG A 122 6.89 23.06 -25.03
N ASP A 123 7.92 23.00 -25.89
CA ASP A 123 7.74 22.83 -27.33
C ASP A 123 7.66 21.34 -27.73
N MET A 124 8.00 20.43 -26.81
CA MET A 124 7.90 18.99 -27.01
C MET A 124 6.69 18.41 -26.24
N PRO A 125 5.70 17.81 -26.92
CA PRO A 125 4.59 17.16 -26.25
C PRO A 125 5.06 15.92 -25.45
N GLY A 126 4.37 15.61 -24.35
CA GLY A 126 4.56 14.39 -23.56
C GLY A 126 5.47 14.52 -22.33
N TRP A 127 6.15 15.66 -22.14
CA TRP A 127 6.98 15.87 -20.94
C TRP A 127 6.16 15.90 -19.65
N ASP A 128 4.96 16.46 -19.70
CA ASP A 128 4.04 16.49 -18.56
C ASP A 128 3.61 15.09 -18.11
N GLU A 129 3.34 14.20 -19.05
CA GLU A 129 3.01 12.79 -18.78
C GLU A 129 4.23 12.01 -18.29
N ALA A 130 5.41 12.26 -18.87
CA ALA A 130 6.65 11.63 -18.44
C ALA A 130 7.03 12.04 -17.01
N PHE A 131 6.93 13.32 -16.67
CA PHE A 131 7.16 13.80 -15.31
C PHE A 131 6.10 13.28 -14.34
N ALA A 132 4.82 13.27 -14.73
CA ALA A 132 3.76 12.70 -13.89
C ALA A 132 4.04 11.24 -13.54
N ARG A 133 4.38 10.41 -14.53
CA ARG A 133 4.72 9.00 -14.34
C ARG A 133 5.96 8.81 -13.45
N ALA A 134 7.02 9.58 -13.70
CA ALA A 134 8.22 9.51 -12.88
C ALA A 134 7.92 9.85 -11.40
N ILE A 135 7.09 10.87 -11.16
CA ILE A 135 6.64 11.23 -9.81
C ILE A 135 5.75 10.13 -9.22
N ASP A 136 4.82 9.55 -9.98
CA ASP A 136 3.98 8.43 -9.52
C ASP A 136 4.83 7.23 -9.07
N GLU A 137 5.85 6.88 -9.84
CA GLU A 137 6.78 5.78 -9.54
C GLU A 137 7.60 6.07 -8.27
N LEU A 138 8.15 7.28 -8.15
CA LEU A 138 8.93 7.69 -6.98
C LEU A 138 8.05 7.77 -5.72
N GLU A 139 6.85 8.32 -5.85
CA GLU A 139 5.87 8.39 -4.76
C GLU A 139 5.45 6.98 -4.33
N GLY A 140 5.19 6.07 -5.27
CA GLY A 140 4.94 4.67 -4.97
C GLY A 140 6.12 3.97 -4.30
N ALA A 141 7.35 4.33 -4.66
CA ALA A 141 8.58 3.87 -4.03
C ALA A 141 8.85 4.51 -2.65
N GLY A 142 8.01 5.46 -2.21
CA GLY A 142 8.08 6.07 -0.89
C GLY A 142 8.97 7.29 -0.80
N TRP A 143 9.46 7.80 -1.93
CA TRP A 143 10.21 9.05 -1.98
C TRP A 143 9.29 10.23 -1.72
N THR A 144 9.90 11.34 -1.32
CA THR A 144 9.26 12.64 -1.15
C THR A 144 9.99 13.69 -2.00
N PRO A 145 9.37 14.86 -2.26
CA PRO A 145 10.07 15.95 -2.92
C PRO A 145 11.38 16.34 -2.23
N SER A 146 11.41 16.32 -0.90
CA SER A 146 12.60 16.68 -0.11
C SER A 146 13.77 15.73 -0.35
N ASP A 147 13.51 14.43 -0.41
CA ASP A 147 14.54 13.42 -0.68
C ASP A 147 15.24 13.65 -2.04
N LEU A 148 14.49 14.14 -3.02
CA LEU A 148 15.01 14.45 -4.36
C LEU A 148 15.74 15.79 -4.41
N LEU A 149 15.31 16.77 -3.62
CA LEU A 149 15.98 18.08 -3.53
C LEU A 149 17.36 17.98 -2.88
N GLU A 150 17.56 17.02 -1.98
CA GLU A 150 18.83 16.71 -1.33
C GLU A 150 19.76 15.83 -2.21
N ALA A 151 19.26 15.30 -3.32
CA ALA A 151 20.04 14.46 -4.20
C ALA A 151 21.13 15.25 -4.95
N VAL A 152 22.29 14.61 -5.14
CA VAL A 152 23.43 15.19 -5.87
C VAL A 152 23.11 15.37 -7.36
N ASP A 153 22.25 14.52 -7.93
CA ASP A 153 21.86 14.59 -9.34
C ASP A 153 20.94 15.81 -9.61
N PRO A 154 21.37 16.78 -10.45
CA PRO A 154 20.54 17.91 -10.83
C PRO A 154 19.18 17.55 -11.44
N ARG A 155 19.07 16.37 -12.08
CA ARG A 155 17.79 15.87 -12.63
C ARG A 155 16.80 15.55 -11.52
N ALA A 156 17.27 14.87 -10.48
CA ALA A 156 16.47 14.53 -9.31
C ALA A 156 16.03 15.81 -8.60
N ALA A 157 16.94 16.75 -8.38
CA ALA A 157 16.62 18.04 -7.75
C ALA A 157 15.55 18.82 -8.53
N ASP A 158 15.63 18.87 -9.87
CA ASP A 158 14.60 19.50 -10.70
C ASP A 158 13.24 18.79 -10.57
N LEU A 159 13.24 17.45 -10.54
CA LEU A 159 12.02 16.66 -10.35
C LEU A 159 11.41 16.90 -8.96
N GLY A 160 12.24 16.97 -7.92
CA GLY A 160 11.83 17.33 -6.56
C GLY A 160 11.22 18.72 -6.49
N LEU A 161 11.79 19.70 -7.20
CA LEU A 161 11.24 21.06 -7.27
C LEU A 161 9.88 21.09 -7.99
N LEU A 162 9.76 20.39 -9.12
CA LEU A 162 8.48 20.29 -9.84
C LEU A 162 7.43 19.62 -8.96
N TRP A 163 7.79 18.49 -8.32
CA TRP A 163 6.91 17.75 -7.43
C TRP A 163 6.44 18.60 -6.26
N GLN A 164 7.35 19.28 -5.55
CA GLN A 164 6.99 20.17 -4.44
C GLN A 164 5.97 21.24 -4.87
N ARG A 165 6.16 21.84 -6.05
CA ARG A 165 5.26 22.88 -6.57
C ARG A 165 3.89 22.33 -6.97
N ILE A 166 3.82 21.16 -7.59
CA ILE A 166 2.52 20.55 -7.92
C ILE A 166 1.77 20.11 -6.67
N ASP A 167 2.47 19.61 -5.64
CA ASP A 167 1.85 19.22 -4.36
C ASP A 167 1.27 20.45 -3.64
N ALA A 168 1.99 21.57 -3.67
CA ALA A 168 1.49 22.85 -3.16
C ALA A 168 0.25 23.32 -3.94
N ALA A 169 0.26 23.20 -5.28
CA ALA A 169 -0.88 23.56 -6.11
C ALA A 169 -2.08 22.60 -5.98
N ALA A 170 -1.83 21.33 -5.63
CA ALA A 170 -2.85 20.31 -5.42
C ALA A 170 -3.65 20.55 -4.12
N GLY A 171 -3.02 21.14 -3.11
CA GLY A 171 -3.65 21.43 -1.82
C GLY A 171 -4.16 20.16 -1.14
N THR A 172 -5.49 20.02 -1.05
CA THR A 172 -6.15 18.85 -0.47
C THR A 172 -6.44 17.73 -1.48
N SER A 173 -6.08 17.90 -2.76
CA SER A 173 -6.19 16.86 -3.79
C SER A 173 -4.99 15.92 -3.72
N TRP A 174 -5.23 14.65 -3.39
CA TRP A 174 -4.19 13.67 -3.07
C TRP A 174 -4.21 12.48 -4.03
N THR A 175 -3.03 11.89 -4.21
CA THR A 175 -2.85 10.59 -4.85
C THR A 175 -3.09 9.45 -3.88
N ALA A 176 -3.33 8.25 -4.40
CA ALA A 176 -3.43 7.01 -3.64
C ALA A 176 -2.16 6.71 -2.84
N ALA A 177 -0.98 6.98 -3.42
CA ALA A 177 0.28 6.82 -2.71
C ALA A 177 0.40 7.81 -1.53
N ARG A 178 0.04 9.09 -1.72
CA ARG A 178 -0.02 10.04 -0.60
C ARG A 178 -1.02 9.61 0.47
N VAL A 179 -2.22 9.17 0.09
CA VAL A 179 -3.24 8.66 1.01
C VAL A 179 -2.69 7.51 1.86
N LEU A 180 -2.04 6.52 1.24
CA LEU A 180 -1.43 5.40 1.96
C LEU A 180 -0.32 5.85 2.90
N ARG A 181 0.57 6.75 2.46
CA ARG A 181 1.67 7.29 3.27
C ARG A 181 1.15 8.06 4.49
N GLU A 182 0.20 8.95 4.27
CA GLU A 182 -0.44 9.75 5.31
C GLU A 182 -1.19 8.85 6.31
N ALA A 183 -1.92 7.85 5.83
CA ALA A 183 -2.58 6.87 6.70
C ALA A 183 -1.56 6.08 7.52
N THR A 184 -0.46 5.65 6.90
CA THR A 184 0.63 4.92 7.58
C THR A 184 1.18 5.72 8.76
N ALA A 185 1.38 7.04 8.60
CA ALA A 185 1.92 7.90 9.65
C ALA A 185 0.98 8.09 10.86
N ARG A 186 -0.30 7.73 10.73
CA ARG A 186 -1.31 7.84 11.80
C ARG A 186 -1.63 6.50 12.46
N LEU A 187 -1.04 5.41 11.97
CA LEU A 187 -1.18 4.09 12.57
C LEU A 187 -0.18 3.94 13.74
N PRO A 188 -0.55 3.18 14.79
CA PRO A 188 -1.81 2.42 14.91
C PRO A 188 -2.99 3.24 15.45
N ASP A 189 -2.77 4.47 15.93
CA ASP A 189 -3.73 5.20 16.77
C ASP A 189 -5.04 5.56 16.06
N ALA A 190 -4.98 5.85 14.76
CA ALA A 190 -6.15 6.21 13.97
C ALA A 190 -6.87 5.01 13.32
N TRP A 191 -6.46 3.77 13.61
CA TRP A 191 -7.08 2.60 12.99
C TRP A 191 -8.52 2.39 13.51
N PRO A 192 -9.55 2.48 12.67
CA PRO A 192 -10.93 2.44 13.13
C PRO A 192 -11.48 1.01 13.27
N LEU A 193 -10.81 0.02 12.69
CA LEU A 193 -11.31 -1.35 12.60
C LEU A 193 -10.80 -2.20 13.77
N ARG A 194 -11.62 -3.16 14.21
CA ARG A 194 -11.26 -4.08 15.29
C ARG A 194 -10.86 -5.45 14.73
N GLY A 195 -10.19 -6.23 15.57
CA GLY A 195 -9.82 -7.61 15.25
C GLY A 195 -8.50 -7.78 14.49
N PRO A 196 -8.17 -9.02 14.10
CA PRO A 196 -7.03 -9.30 13.23
C PRO A 196 -7.26 -8.79 11.80
N VAL A 197 -6.16 -8.41 11.15
CA VAL A 197 -6.19 -7.90 9.77
C VAL A 197 -5.39 -8.82 8.86
N LEU A 198 -6.07 -9.59 8.00
CA LEU A 198 -5.42 -10.43 6.99
C LEU A 198 -5.21 -9.62 5.71
N ALA A 199 -3.99 -9.61 5.17
CA ALA A 199 -3.79 -9.19 3.78
C ALA A 199 -3.03 -10.27 3.02
N ALA A 200 -3.55 -10.61 1.85
CA ALA A 200 -2.86 -11.47 0.90
C ALA A 200 -1.97 -10.60 0.01
N VAL A 201 -0.66 -10.79 0.10
CA VAL A 201 0.36 -10.02 -0.61
C VAL A 201 0.97 -10.84 -1.74
N THR A 202 1.40 -10.14 -2.78
CA THR A 202 1.95 -10.74 -4.00
C THR A 202 3.43 -10.44 -4.19
N GLY A 203 3.97 -9.44 -3.50
CA GLY A 203 5.29 -8.89 -3.77
C GLY A 203 5.29 -7.86 -4.92
N HIS A 204 4.14 -7.58 -5.55
CA HIS A 204 4.00 -6.51 -6.56
C HIS A 204 3.52 -5.18 -5.98
N GLU A 205 3.32 -5.11 -4.67
CA GLU A 205 2.94 -3.89 -3.97
C GLU A 205 4.05 -2.83 -4.13
N SER A 206 3.65 -1.56 -4.23
CA SER A 206 4.59 -0.45 -4.11
C SER A 206 5.16 -0.39 -2.69
N ALA A 207 6.29 0.29 -2.49
CA ALA A 207 6.91 0.40 -1.17
C ALA A 207 5.97 1.08 -0.17
N VAL A 208 5.23 2.11 -0.59
CA VAL A 208 4.23 2.79 0.26
C VAL A 208 3.07 1.87 0.60
N HIS A 209 2.59 1.08 -0.35
CA HIS A 209 1.51 0.13 -0.07
C HIS A 209 1.98 -0.95 0.93
N ALA A 210 3.16 -1.53 0.75
CA ALA A 210 3.73 -2.48 1.70
C ALA A 210 3.99 -1.84 3.08
N ALA A 211 4.42 -0.58 3.14
CA ALA A 211 4.59 0.15 4.38
C ALA A 211 3.26 0.31 5.14
N PHE A 212 2.18 0.69 4.43
CA PHE A 212 0.85 0.77 5.00
C PHE A 212 0.38 -0.56 5.57
N LEU A 213 0.45 -1.65 4.80
CA LEU A 213 0.02 -2.98 5.27
C LEU A 213 0.78 -3.43 6.52
N ARG A 214 2.10 -3.21 6.57
CA ARG A 214 2.94 -3.57 7.73
C ARG A 214 2.64 -2.72 8.97
N ALA A 215 2.12 -1.51 8.80
CA ALA A 215 1.75 -0.63 9.90
C ALA A 215 0.36 -0.96 10.48
N LEU A 216 -0.44 -1.80 9.82
CA LEU A 216 -1.76 -2.18 10.30
C LEU A 216 -1.66 -2.94 11.64
N PRO A 217 -2.49 -2.60 12.63
CA PRO A 217 -2.48 -3.31 13.90
C PRO A 217 -2.99 -4.74 13.71
N ARG A 218 -2.38 -5.69 14.45
CA ARG A 218 -2.71 -7.13 14.37
C ARG A 218 -2.67 -7.67 12.93
N PHE A 219 -1.72 -7.17 12.14
CA PHE A 219 -1.51 -7.59 10.76
C PHE A 219 -1.07 -9.07 10.68
N VAL A 220 -1.81 -9.85 9.91
CA VAL A 220 -1.52 -11.24 9.55
C VAL A 220 -1.21 -11.26 8.05
N PRO A 221 0.07 -11.33 7.65
CA PRO A 221 0.43 -11.46 6.25
C PRO A 221 0.15 -12.88 5.74
N ALA A 222 -0.41 -12.99 4.54
CA ALA A 222 -0.46 -14.22 3.76
C ALA A 222 0.13 -13.95 2.37
N VAL A 223 0.71 -14.95 1.72
CA VAL A 223 1.34 -14.80 0.40
C VAL A 223 0.49 -15.49 -0.65
N LEU A 224 0.05 -14.76 -1.67
CA LEU A 224 -0.55 -15.36 -2.87
C LEU A 224 0.56 -16.01 -3.68
N ALA A 225 0.49 -17.33 -3.81
CA ALA A 225 1.46 -18.09 -4.59
C ALA A 225 1.23 -17.87 -6.08
N ALA A 226 2.33 -17.75 -6.83
CA ALA A 226 2.35 -17.72 -8.28
C ALA A 226 3.53 -18.54 -8.80
N ARG A 227 3.40 -19.08 -10.02
CA ARG A 227 4.47 -19.80 -10.72
C ARG A 227 4.68 -19.21 -12.12
N PRO A 228 5.93 -19.24 -12.63
CA PRO A 228 7.16 -19.76 -12.01
C PRO A 228 7.69 -18.86 -10.88
N LEU A 229 8.29 -19.45 -9.85
CA LEU A 229 8.97 -18.71 -8.78
C LEU A 229 10.33 -18.23 -9.31
N ARG A 230 10.54 -16.91 -9.32
CA ARG A 230 11.80 -16.28 -9.74
C ARG A 230 12.52 -15.71 -8.52
N ASP A 231 13.85 -15.74 -8.53
CA ASP A 231 14.66 -15.19 -7.42
C ASP A 231 14.40 -13.70 -7.20
N SER A 232 14.22 -12.93 -8.28
CA SER A 232 13.87 -11.51 -8.20
C SER A 232 12.53 -11.24 -7.52
N HIS A 233 11.56 -12.17 -7.66
CA HIS A 233 10.28 -12.09 -6.97
C HIS A 233 10.43 -12.37 -5.48
N LEU A 234 11.20 -13.40 -5.11
CA LEU A 234 11.49 -13.72 -3.71
C LEU A 234 12.28 -12.60 -3.01
N GLN A 235 13.28 -12.02 -3.68
CA GLN A 235 14.04 -10.87 -3.19
C GLN A 235 13.13 -9.67 -2.96
N ARG A 236 12.23 -9.38 -3.91
CA ARG A 236 11.27 -8.28 -3.76
C ARG A 236 10.31 -8.52 -2.60
N LEU A 237 9.75 -9.72 -2.48
CA LEU A 237 8.87 -10.09 -1.37
C LEU A 237 9.60 -9.95 -0.02
N GLY A 238 10.85 -10.41 0.05
CA GLY A 238 11.71 -10.26 1.22
C GLY A 238 12.01 -8.81 1.57
N ALA A 239 12.28 -7.96 0.57
CA ALA A 239 12.51 -6.52 0.78
C ALA A 239 11.27 -5.78 1.29
N LEU A 240 10.08 -6.13 0.79
CA LEU A 240 8.84 -5.45 1.15
C LEU A 240 8.27 -5.92 2.49
N PHE A 241 8.26 -7.24 2.74
CA PHE A 241 7.55 -7.85 3.87
C PHE A 241 8.44 -8.69 4.80
N GLY A 242 9.71 -8.86 4.48
CA GLY A 242 10.69 -9.59 5.28
C GLY A 242 10.94 -11.03 4.82
N GLU A 243 12.10 -11.59 5.19
CA GLU A 243 12.52 -12.94 4.82
C GLU A 243 11.52 -14.05 5.21
N PRO A 244 10.78 -13.99 6.35
CA PRO A 244 9.81 -15.04 6.67
C PRO A 244 8.74 -15.27 5.58
N LEU A 245 8.28 -14.21 4.89
CA LEU A 245 7.32 -14.35 3.79
C LEU A 245 7.97 -14.97 2.55
N ALA A 246 9.18 -14.53 2.21
CA ALA A 246 9.94 -15.08 1.09
C ALA A 246 10.28 -16.57 1.31
N ALA A 247 10.72 -16.92 2.51
CA ALA A 247 11.03 -18.29 2.91
C ALA A 247 9.79 -19.20 2.88
N ALA A 248 8.63 -18.70 3.35
CA ALA A 248 7.37 -19.44 3.28
C ALA A 248 6.98 -19.78 1.83
N LEU A 249 7.06 -18.80 0.93
CA LEU A 249 6.77 -19.03 -0.50
C LEU A 249 7.80 -19.97 -1.16
N ARG A 250 9.08 -19.83 -0.81
CA ARG A 250 10.17 -20.69 -1.33
C ARG A 250 9.97 -22.17 -0.92
N GLY A 251 9.55 -22.40 0.31
CA GLY A 251 9.30 -23.75 0.85
C GLY A 251 7.96 -24.36 0.46
N ALA A 252 7.03 -23.56 -0.07
CA ALA A 252 5.69 -24.04 -0.40
C ALA A 252 5.69 -24.95 -1.64
N ARG A 253 5.10 -26.13 -1.47
CA ARG A 253 4.81 -27.05 -2.57
C ARG A 253 3.48 -26.64 -3.24
N PRO A 254 3.42 -26.62 -4.58
CA PRO A 254 2.16 -26.43 -5.28
C PRO A 254 1.23 -27.61 -4.98
N PRO A 255 -0.10 -27.42 -5.03
CA PRO A 255 -1.04 -28.52 -5.00
C PRO A 255 -0.85 -29.41 -6.24
N ASP A 256 -0.99 -30.73 -6.04
CA ASP A 256 -1.10 -31.70 -7.12
C ASP A 256 -2.46 -31.48 -7.79
N TRP A 257 -2.45 -31.01 -9.05
CA TRP A 257 -3.64 -30.76 -9.85
C TRP A 257 -3.96 -31.92 -10.80
#